data_AF-A0A7Y3ACP4-F1
#
_entry.id   AF-A0A7Y3ACP4-F1
#
_cell.length_a   1.000
_cell.length_b   1.000
_cell.length_c   1.000
_cell.angle_alpha   90.00
_cell.angle_beta   90.00
_cell.angle_gamma   90.00
#
_symmetry.space_group_name_H-M   'P 1'
#
loop_
_entity.id
_entity.type
_entity.pdbx_description
1 polymer ?
#
loop_
_entity_poly.entity_id
_entity_poly.type
_entity_poly.pdbx_seq_one_letter_code
_entity_poly.pdbx_strand_id
1 'polypeptide(L)'
;MSGIKHIIWHWKQFDLISPLIELCKRYGQNTQLSGLITKDSIGSPDEQGTSFLGMSRISDNRYRHYHYCIALLQNQYRDRGYELMNSSEGILPNLAKLGTRPERYEIWHHPHIGSEERAFISFIEKNSAANVTLKPLQPNTLIAERELPFPLDSLPDTFSKFRKKN
;
A
#
# COMPACT_ATOMS: atom_id res chain seq x y z
N MET A 1 -18.30 -14.36 17.39
CA MET A 1 -18.06 -14.19 15.94
C MET A 1 -16.77 -13.39 15.80
N SER A 2 -15.71 -13.94 15.22
CA SER A 2 -14.46 -13.21 15.01
C SER A 2 -14.70 -12.10 13.98
N GLY A 3 -14.52 -10.84 14.38
CA GLY A 3 -14.60 -9.71 13.48
C GLY A 3 -13.51 -9.76 12.40
N ILE A 4 -13.73 -9.06 11.29
CA ILE A 4 -12.72 -8.86 10.26
C ILE A 4 -11.63 -7.95 10.84
N LYS A 5 -10.37 -8.34 10.69
CA LYS A 5 -9.21 -7.52 11.08
C LYS A 5 -8.69 -6.76 9.86
N HIS A 6 -8.55 -5.45 9.97
CA HIS A 6 -8.04 -4.61 8.90
C HIS A 6 -6.56 -4.28 9.14
N ILE A 7 -5.70 -4.57 8.16
CA ILE A 7 -4.26 -4.31 8.23
C ILE A 7 -3.88 -3.41 7.07
N ILE A 8 -3.27 -2.26 7.34
CA ILE A 8 -2.71 -1.38 6.31
C ILE A 8 -1.26 -1.82 6.06
N TRP A 9 -0.99 -2.39 4.89
CA TRP A 9 0.36 -2.69 4.43
C TRP A 9 0.96 -1.46 3.74
N HIS A 10 1.97 -0.89 4.39
CA HIS A 10 2.69 0.28 3.90
C HIS A 10 3.80 -0.15 2.97
N TRP A 11 3.58 0.01 1.66
CA TRP A 11 4.53 -0.37 0.61
C TRP A 11 4.83 0.82 -0.29
N LYS A 12 6.09 1.29 -0.28
CA LYS A 12 6.60 2.52 -0.94
C LYS A 12 5.88 3.83 -0.59
N GLN A 13 4.79 3.75 0.17
CA GLN A 13 4.00 4.85 0.67
C GLN A 13 3.79 4.60 2.16
N PHE A 14 4.18 5.59 2.97
CA PHE A 14 4.22 5.53 4.44
C PHE A 14 3.29 6.59 5.01
N ASP A 15 2.01 6.50 4.66
CA ASP A 15 0.96 7.43 5.09
C ASP A 15 -0.11 6.70 5.90
N LEU A 16 -0.32 7.10 7.15
CA LEU A 16 -1.41 6.59 7.97
C LEU A 16 -2.73 7.36 7.75
N ILE A 17 -2.66 8.64 7.40
CA ILE A 17 -3.82 9.53 7.50
C ILE A 17 -4.87 9.21 6.44
N SER A 18 -4.46 9.07 5.17
CA SER A 18 -5.42 8.80 4.09
C SER A 18 -6.11 7.43 4.27
N PRO A 19 -5.38 6.33 4.53
CA PRO A 19 -6.01 5.03 4.79
C PRO A 19 -6.93 5.07 6.02
N LEU A 20 -6.52 5.74 7.10
CA LEU A 20 -7.31 5.84 8.31
C LEU A 20 -8.65 6.52 8.06
N ILE A 21 -8.63 7.68 7.39
CA ILE A 21 -9.85 8.43 7.04
C ILE A 21 -10.77 7.56 6.18
N GLU A 22 -10.21 6.86 5.19
CA GLU A 22 -10.97 6.00 4.29
C GLU A 22 -11.63 4.84 5.05
N LEU A 23 -10.87 4.11 5.87
CA LEU A 23 -11.39 2.98 6.64
C LEU A 23 -12.42 3.42 7.67
N CYS A 24 -12.18 4.53 8.37
CA CYS A 24 -13.16 5.08 9.32
C CYS A 24 -14.46 5.51 8.63
N LYS A 25 -14.40 6.05 7.39
CA LYS A 25 -15.60 6.36 6.60
C LYS A 25 -16.38 5.10 6.21
N ARG A 26 -15.70 4.00 5.91
CA ARG A 26 -16.32 2.75 5.44
C ARG A 26 -16.87 1.89 6.59
N TYR A 27 -16.16 1.83 7.72
CA TYR A 27 -16.40 0.87 8.80
C TYR A 27 -16.69 1.51 10.16
N GLY A 28 -16.68 2.84 10.26
CA GLY A 28 -16.95 3.60 11.48
C GLY A 28 -15.69 4.01 12.26
N GLN A 29 -15.84 4.84 13.29
CA GLN A 29 -14.71 5.39 14.05
C GLN A 29 -13.98 4.36 14.93
N ASN A 30 -14.64 3.24 15.27
CA ASN A 30 -14.10 2.19 16.15
C ASN A 30 -13.50 1.01 15.38
N THR A 31 -13.14 1.20 14.11
CA THR A 31 -12.53 0.13 13.29
C THR A 31 -11.19 -0.29 13.90
N GLN A 32 -11.08 -1.58 14.24
CA GLN A 32 -9.82 -2.16 14.68
C GLN A 32 -8.87 -2.26 13.48
N LEU A 33 -7.82 -1.43 13.50
CA LEU A 33 -6.79 -1.41 12.46
C LEU A 33 -5.40 -1.61 13.05
N SER A 34 -4.53 -2.22 12.25
CA SER A 34 -3.09 -2.23 12.49
C SER A 34 -2.34 -1.91 11.21
N GLY A 35 -1.07 -1.56 11.34
CA GLY A 35 -0.16 -1.35 10.24
C GLY A 35 0.78 -2.54 10.07
N LEU A 36 1.29 -2.71 8.86
CA LEU A 36 2.31 -3.68 8.53
C LEU A 36 3.40 -3.04 7.67
N ILE A 37 4.65 -3.18 8.12
CA ILE A 37 5.87 -2.95 7.37
C ILE A 37 6.54 -4.30 7.17
N THR A 38 6.96 -4.59 5.95
CA THR A 38 7.67 -5.83 5.58
C THR A 38 9.01 -5.50 4.94
N LYS A 39 9.84 -6.51 4.70
CA LYS A 39 11.09 -6.35 3.93
C LYS A 39 10.85 -5.69 2.57
N ASP A 40 9.71 -5.99 1.95
CA ASP A 40 9.36 -5.49 0.62
C ASP A 40 8.83 -4.04 0.65
N SER A 41 8.51 -3.49 1.84
CA SER A 41 7.93 -2.15 2.01
C SER A 41 8.78 -1.03 1.41
N ILE A 42 10.09 -1.20 1.35
CA ILE A 42 11.05 -0.21 0.83
C ILE A 42 11.52 -0.53 -0.60
N GLY A 43 11.01 -1.59 -1.22
CA GLY A 43 11.33 -2.02 -2.57
C GLY A 43 10.98 -3.49 -2.77
N SER A 44 10.33 -3.84 -3.88
CA SER A 44 10.05 -5.24 -4.20
C SER A 44 11.35 -6.01 -4.44
N PRO A 45 11.34 -7.36 -4.39
CA PRO A 45 12.53 -8.17 -4.67
C PRO A 45 13.22 -7.79 -5.99
N ASP A 46 12.43 -7.50 -7.04
CA ASP A 46 12.93 -7.13 -8.38
C ASP A 46 13.51 -5.71 -8.46
N GLU A 47 13.22 -4.87 -7.47
CA GLU A 47 13.78 -3.52 -7.34
C GLU A 47 15.01 -3.45 -6.45
N GLN A 48 15.33 -4.52 -5.73
CA GLN A 48 16.54 -4.60 -4.92
C GLN A 48 17.79 -4.88 -5.78
N GLY A 49 17.64 -4.97 -7.10
CA GLY A 49 18.70 -5.19 -8.08
C GLY A 49 19.16 -3.94 -8.84
N THR A 50 19.83 -4.16 -9.97
CA THR A 50 20.31 -3.12 -10.88
C THR A 50 19.38 -2.90 -12.07
N SER A 51 19.32 -1.68 -12.58
CA SER A 51 18.67 -1.35 -13.84
C SER A 51 19.40 -1.98 -15.02
N PHE A 52 18.81 -1.89 -16.21
CA PHE A 52 19.44 -2.34 -17.45
C PHE A 52 20.79 -1.65 -17.76
N LEU A 53 21.08 -0.52 -17.10
CA LEU A 53 22.34 0.22 -17.19
C LEU A 53 23.34 -0.15 -16.08
N GLY A 54 23.05 -1.16 -15.26
CA GLY A 54 23.93 -1.59 -14.16
C GLY A 54 23.89 -0.68 -12.92
N MET A 55 22.97 0.28 -12.86
CA MET A 55 22.82 1.19 -11.71
C MET A 55 21.83 0.62 -10.69
N SER A 56 22.07 0.80 -9.38
CA SER A 56 21.07 0.43 -8.35
C SER A 56 19.73 1.10 -8.63
N ARG A 57 18.64 0.33 -8.61
CA ARG A 57 17.28 0.86 -8.83
C ARG A 57 16.78 1.73 -7.67
N ILE A 58 17.36 1.53 -6.47
CA ILE A 58 17.11 2.34 -5.28
C ILE A 58 18.42 2.93 -4.81
N SER A 59 18.53 4.26 -4.83
CA SER A 59 19.69 4.95 -4.30
C SER A 59 19.72 4.94 -2.77
N ASP A 60 20.92 5.04 -2.19
CA ASP A 60 21.09 5.16 -0.74
C ASP A 60 20.29 6.31 -0.13
N ASN A 61 20.17 7.43 -0.85
CA ASN A 61 19.36 8.58 -0.42
C ASN A 61 17.87 8.20 -0.30
N ARG A 62 17.34 7.46 -1.28
CA ARG A 62 15.95 6.98 -1.23
C ARG A 62 15.75 5.96 -0.10
N TYR A 63 16.71 5.06 0.09
CA TYR A 63 16.70 4.09 1.18
C TYR A 63 16.65 4.78 2.55
N ARG A 64 17.54 5.76 2.79
CA ARG A 64 17.56 6.56 4.02
C ARG A 64 16.26 7.34 4.22
N HIS A 65 15.72 7.92 3.15
CA HIS A 65 14.44 8.63 3.21
C HIS A 65 13.29 7.71 3.62
N TYR A 66 13.20 6.50 3.08
CA TYR A 66 12.17 5.54 3.49
C TYR A 66 12.28 5.14 4.95
N HIS A 67 13.49 4.88 5.46
CA HIS A 67 13.70 4.61 6.89
C HIS A 67 13.26 5.77 7.78
N TYR A 68 13.56 7.01 7.37
CA TYR A 68 13.07 8.19 8.08
C TYR A 68 11.54 8.26 8.09
N CYS A 69 10.89 8.02 6.95
CA CYS A 69 9.43 7.97 6.85
C CYS A 69 8.81 6.86 7.71
N ILE A 70 9.42 5.67 7.77
CA ILE A 70 8.98 4.56 8.63
C ILE A 70 9.08 4.96 10.10
N ALA A 71 10.14 5.64 10.52
CA ALA A 71 10.28 6.13 11.89
C ALA A 71 9.19 7.16 12.25
N LEU A 72 8.85 8.06 11.33
CA LEU A 72 7.72 8.98 11.52
C LEU A 72 6.39 8.23 11.58
N LEU A 73 6.18 7.24 10.73
CA LEU A 73 4.98 6.41 10.71
C LEU A 73 4.80 5.65 12.04
N GLN A 74 5.88 5.07 12.59
CA GLN A 74 5.88 4.45 13.91
C GLN A 74 5.38 5.40 15.00
N ASN A 75 5.83 6.66 14.97
CA ASN A 75 5.33 7.68 15.90
C ASN A 75 3.84 7.93 15.69
N GLN A 76 3.38 8.09 14.44
CA GLN A 76 1.97 8.34 14.13
C GLN A 76 1.02 7.23 14.60
N TYR A 77 1.44 5.97 14.48
CA TYR A 77 0.70 4.80 14.98
C TYR A 77 0.64 4.80 16.50
N ARG A 78 1.79 4.96 17.16
CA ARG A 78 1.89 5.02 18.63
C ARG A 78 1.04 6.14 19.21
N ASP A 79 1.13 7.34 18.66
CA ASP A 79 0.42 8.53 19.15
C ASP A 79 -1.11 8.38 19.01
N ARG A 80 -1.59 7.47 18.16
CA ARG A 80 -3.02 7.14 17.96
C ARG A 80 -3.46 5.86 18.66
N GLY A 81 -2.55 5.16 19.33
CA GLY A 81 -2.86 3.89 20.00
C GLY A 81 -3.09 2.70 19.06
N TYR A 82 -2.61 2.78 17.81
CA TYR A 82 -2.65 1.66 16.86
C TYR A 82 -1.34 0.88 16.87
N GLU A 83 -1.42 -0.41 16.55
CA GLU A 83 -0.24 -1.27 16.40
C GLU A 83 0.36 -1.11 15.00
N LEU A 84 1.70 -0.99 14.91
CA LEU A 84 2.45 -1.11 13.67
C LEU A 84 3.40 -2.31 13.77
N MET A 85 3.10 -3.38 13.04
CA MET A 85 3.94 -4.56 12.97
C MET A 85 5.09 -4.32 12.00
N ASN A 86 6.33 -4.54 12.44
CA ASN A 86 7.51 -4.46 11.59
C ASN A 86 8.12 -5.85 11.42
N SER A 87 8.14 -6.36 10.20
CA SER A 87 8.57 -7.71 9.85
C SER A 87 9.82 -7.67 8.98
N SER A 88 10.85 -8.43 9.38
CA SER A 88 12.05 -8.64 8.56
C SER A 88 11.81 -9.58 7.38
N GLU A 89 10.64 -10.22 7.33
CA GLU A 89 10.22 -11.09 6.23
C GLU A 89 9.45 -10.28 5.16
N GLY A 90 9.35 -10.84 3.96
CA GLY A 90 8.49 -10.29 2.91
C GLY A 90 7.00 -10.44 3.23
N ILE A 91 6.14 -9.87 2.40
CA ILE A 91 4.68 -9.89 2.61
C ILE A 91 4.09 -11.29 2.61
N LEU A 92 4.54 -12.18 1.70
CA LEU A 92 3.99 -13.53 1.58
C LEU A 92 4.09 -14.39 2.85
N PRO A 93 5.27 -14.52 3.51
CA PRO A 93 5.37 -15.20 4.79
C PRO A 93 4.43 -14.62 5.87
N ASN A 94 4.27 -13.29 5.92
CA ASN A 94 3.36 -12.65 6.86
C ASN A 94 1.90 -13.05 6.55
N LEU A 95 1.48 -13.04 5.28
CA LEU A 95 0.14 -13.47 4.90
C LEU A 95 -0.10 -14.96 5.16
N ALA A 96 0.91 -15.81 4.96
CA ALA A 96 0.83 -17.24 5.29
C ALA A 96 0.59 -17.46 6.78
N LYS A 97 1.29 -16.72 7.66
CA LYS A 97 1.08 -16.74 9.12
C LYS A 97 -0.31 -16.25 9.53
N LEU A 98 -0.88 -15.28 8.82
CA LEU A 98 -2.28 -14.87 9.04
C LEU A 98 -3.26 -15.94 8.54
N GLY A 99 -2.90 -16.63 7.46
CA GLY A 99 -3.68 -17.72 6.87
C GLY A 99 -3.91 -18.92 7.79
N THR A 100 -3.02 -19.17 8.76
CA THR A 100 -3.19 -20.25 9.74
C THR A 100 -4.12 -19.88 10.89
N ARG A 101 -4.58 -18.62 10.96
CA ARG A 101 -5.42 -18.13 12.06
C ARG A 101 -6.90 -18.18 11.69
N PRO A 102 -7.80 -18.36 12.67
CA PRO A 102 -9.24 -18.50 12.40
C PRO A 102 -9.96 -17.20 12.03
N GLU A 103 -9.33 -16.02 12.18
CA GLU A 103 -9.93 -14.74 11.80
C GLU A 103 -9.84 -14.46 10.29
N ARG A 104 -10.66 -13.52 9.83
CA ARG A 104 -10.58 -12.97 8.48
C ARG A 104 -9.76 -11.69 8.48
N TYR A 105 -8.91 -11.54 7.48
CA TYR A 105 -7.98 -10.42 7.35
C TYR A 105 -8.21 -9.68 6.04
N GLU A 106 -8.35 -8.36 6.12
CA GLU A 106 -8.32 -7.48 4.96
C GLU A 106 -7.01 -6.69 4.97
N ILE A 107 -6.19 -6.92 3.95
CA ILE A 107 -4.90 -6.26 3.78
C ILE A 107 -5.07 -5.11 2.81
N TRP A 108 -5.06 -3.90 3.34
CA TRP A 108 -5.21 -2.66 2.59
C TRP A 108 -3.85 -2.18 2.12
N HIS A 109 -3.73 -1.87 0.84
CA HIS A 109 -2.51 -1.32 0.27
C HIS A 109 -2.84 -0.13 -0.62
N HIS A 110 -1.86 0.76 -0.80
CA HIS A 110 -2.04 1.85 -1.75
C HIS A 110 -2.10 1.31 -3.19
N PRO A 111 -2.87 1.95 -4.08
CA PRO A 111 -2.93 1.54 -5.47
C PRO A 111 -1.62 1.89 -6.20
N HIS A 112 -1.15 0.98 -7.04
CA HIS A 112 0.02 1.17 -7.88
C HIS A 112 -0.34 1.05 -9.36
N ILE A 113 0.19 1.95 -10.19
CA ILE A 113 -0.09 2.00 -11.63
C ILE A 113 0.99 1.26 -12.43
N GLY A 114 2.22 1.21 -11.89
CA GLY A 114 3.36 0.55 -12.54
C GLY A 114 3.12 -0.95 -12.78
N SER A 115 3.65 -1.45 -13.89
CA SER A 115 3.44 -2.84 -14.32
C SER A 115 4.08 -3.83 -13.36
N GLU A 116 5.27 -3.52 -12.83
CA GLU A 116 5.98 -4.35 -11.86
C GLU A 116 5.20 -4.44 -10.56
N GLU A 117 4.67 -3.31 -10.07
CA GLU A 117 3.92 -3.31 -8.82
C GLU A 117 2.60 -4.08 -8.95
N ARG A 118 1.88 -3.88 -10.07
CA ARG A 118 0.65 -4.63 -10.34
C ARG A 118 0.92 -6.13 -10.46
N ALA A 119 2.00 -6.52 -11.14
CA ALA A 119 2.40 -7.92 -11.23
C ALA A 119 2.71 -8.52 -9.85
N PHE A 120 3.37 -7.76 -8.98
CA PHE A 120 3.67 -8.20 -7.61
C PHE A 120 2.40 -8.35 -6.76
N ILE A 121 1.46 -7.38 -6.80
CA ILE A 121 0.17 -7.50 -6.11
C ILE A 121 -0.62 -8.70 -6.62
N SER A 122 -0.75 -8.87 -7.93
CA SER A 122 -1.45 -10.03 -8.51
C SER A 122 -0.78 -11.36 -8.15
N PHE A 123 0.55 -11.38 -8.00
CA PHE A 123 1.25 -12.55 -7.50
C PHE A 123 0.90 -12.82 -6.03
N ILE A 124 0.85 -11.80 -5.18
CA ILE A 124 0.48 -11.95 -3.76
C ILE A 124 -0.97 -12.43 -3.62
N GLU A 125 -1.91 -11.85 -4.36
CA GLU A 125 -3.33 -12.24 -4.37
C GLU A 125 -3.53 -13.71 -4.74
N LYS A 126 -2.79 -14.21 -5.74
CA LYS A 126 -2.86 -15.62 -6.15
C LYS A 126 -2.32 -16.59 -5.09
N ASN A 127 -1.45 -16.11 -4.21
CA ASN A 127 -0.78 -16.94 -3.19
C ASN A 127 -1.30 -16.69 -1.77
N SER A 128 -2.28 -15.80 -1.58
CA SER A 128 -2.88 -15.53 -0.26
C SER A 128 -3.86 -16.63 0.15
N ALA A 129 -3.93 -16.92 1.45
CA ALA A 129 -4.89 -17.86 2.01
C ALA A 129 -6.35 -17.35 1.87
N ALA A 130 -7.32 -18.26 1.88
CA ALA A 130 -8.74 -17.93 1.65
C ALA A 130 -9.36 -16.97 2.68
N ASN A 131 -8.80 -16.88 3.89
CA ASN A 131 -9.22 -15.95 4.94
C ASN A 131 -8.49 -14.60 4.88
N VAL A 132 -7.60 -14.40 3.91
CA VAL A 132 -6.84 -13.16 3.68
C VAL A 132 -7.28 -12.57 2.34
N THR A 133 -7.65 -11.30 2.34
CA THR A 133 -8.06 -10.59 1.11
C THR A 133 -7.26 -9.31 0.98
N LEU A 134 -6.63 -9.11 -0.17
CA LEU A 134 -5.97 -7.84 -0.49
C LEU A 134 -7.00 -6.86 -1.06
N LYS A 135 -6.91 -5.59 -0.65
CA LYS A 135 -7.81 -4.53 -1.10
C LYS A 135 -7.02 -3.25 -1.40
N PRO A 136 -7.18 -2.65 -2.59
CA PRO A 136 -6.61 -1.35 -2.85
C PRO A 136 -7.38 -0.25 -2.11
N LEU A 137 -6.63 0.70 -1.56
CA LEU A 137 -7.14 1.99 -1.09
C LEU A 137 -7.52 2.89 -2.26
N GLN A 138 -8.24 3.98 -1.99
CA GLN A 138 -8.48 4.99 -3.01
C GLN A 138 -7.16 5.63 -3.46
N PRO A 139 -7.01 5.90 -4.77
CA PRO A 139 -5.84 6.63 -5.27
C PRO A 139 -5.72 8.01 -4.63
N ASN A 140 -4.49 8.40 -4.31
CA ASN A 140 -4.18 9.74 -3.82
C ASN A 140 -4.04 10.73 -4.98
N THR A 141 -5.04 10.78 -5.86
CA THR A 141 -5.13 11.77 -6.94
C THR A 141 -6.00 12.94 -6.48
N LEU A 142 -5.63 14.16 -6.89
CA LEU A 142 -6.41 15.36 -6.57
C LEU A 142 -7.83 15.30 -7.14
N ILE A 143 -7.97 14.69 -8.32
CA ILE A 143 -9.24 14.49 -9.03
C ILE A 143 -9.46 12.98 -9.10
N ALA A 144 -10.63 12.51 -8.67
CA ALA A 144 -10.95 11.10 -8.80
C ALA A 144 -11.15 10.74 -10.27
N GLU A 145 -10.84 9.51 -10.68
CA GLU A 145 -11.02 9.08 -12.07
C GLU A 145 -12.45 9.30 -12.59
N ARG A 146 -13.44 9.03 -11.76
CA ARG A 146 -14.87 9.25 -12.07
C ARG A 146 -15.28 10.73 -12.24
N GLU A 147 -14.44 11.65 -11.77
CA GLU A 147 -14.65 13.10 -11.87
C GLU A 147 -14.00 13.67 -13.13
N LEU A 148 -13.22 12.86 -13.87
CA LEU A 148 -12.64 13.28 -15.14
C LEU A 148 -13.74 13.47 -16.19
N PRO A 149 -13.70 14.54 -16.99
CA PRO A 149 -14.67 14.81 -18.07
C PRO A 149 -14.39 13.99 -19.34
N PHE A 150 -13.55 12.95 -19.23
CA PHE A 150 -13.17 12.04 -20.29
C PHE A 150 -12.73 10.70 -19.69
N PRO A 151 -12.87 9.58 -20.41
CA PRO A 151 -12.31 8.30 -19.98
C PRO A 151 -10.78 8.31 -20.03
N LEU A 152 -10.13 7.43 -19.25
CA LEU A 152 -8.67 7.33 -19.19
C LEU A 152 -8.02 7.06 -20.56
N ASP A 153 -8.66 6.26 -21.41
CA ASP A 153 -8.17 5.97 -22.77
C ASP A 153 -8.20 7.19 -23.71
N SER A 154 -8.86 8.28 -23.29
CA SER A 154 -8.93 9.55 -24.01
C SER A 154 -8.24 10.69 -23.25
N LEU A 155 -7.27 10.35 -22.38
CA LEU A 155 -6.48 11.34 -21.66
C LEU A 155 -5.80 12.29 -22.65
N PRO A 156 -5.87 13.62 -22.47
CA PRO A 156 -5.24 14.53 -23.40
C PRO A 156 -3.72 14.36 -23.42
N ASP A 157 -3.13 14.33 -24.63
CA ASP A 157 -1.68 14.15 -24.83
C ASP A 157 -0.80 15.24 -24.21
N THR A 158 -1.40 16.36 -23.79
CA THR A 158 -0.67 17.45 -23.14
C THR A 158 -1.33 17.84 -21.83
N PHE A 159 -0.48 18.15 -20.83
CA PHE A 159 -0.94 18.64 -19.54
C PHE A 159 -1.79 19.91 -19.67
N SER A 160 -1.47 20.79 -20.64
CA SER A 160 -2.27 21.99 -20.89
C SER A 160 -3.70 21.68 -21.35
N LYS A 161 -3.90 20.65 -22.19
CA LYS A 161 -5.23 20.20 -22.59
C LYS A 161 -5.96 19.50 -21.43
N PHE A 162 -5.25 18.70 -20.64
CA PHE A 162 -5.79 18.09 -19.42
C PHE A 162 -6.30 19.16 -18.44
N ARG A 163 -5.47 20.15 -18.10
CA ARG A 163 -5.81 21.24 -17.17
C ARG A 163 -6.96 22.14 -17.63
N LYS A 164 -7.13 22.32 -18.94
CA LYS A 164 -8.22 23.18 -19.48
C LYS A 164 -9.56 22.46 -19.57
N LYS A 165 -9.54 21.13 -19.56
CA LYS A 165 -10.76 20.30 -19.66
C LYS A 165 -11.33 19.96 -18.28
N ASN A 166 -10.47 19.84 -17.26
CA ASN A 166 -10.87 19.81 -15.85
C ASN A 166 -11.19 21.23 -15.35
#